data_AF-A0A238J5L7-F1
#
_entry.id   AF-A0A238J5L7-F1
#
_cell.length_a   1.000
_cell.length_b   1.000
_cell.length_c   1.000
_cell.angle_alpha   90.00
_cell.angle_beta   90.00
_cell.angle_gamma   90.00
#
_symmetry.space_group_name_H-M   'P 1'
#
loop_
_entity.id
_entity.type
_entity.pdbx_description
1 polymer ?
#
loop_
_entity_poly.entity_id
_entity_poly.type
_entity_poly.pdbx_seq_one_letter_code
_entity_poly.pdbx_strand_id
1 'polypeptide(L)' 'MTVKYLSEMLRFAFVSPKLVRSILEGNQPPALTTNWLRRHDLPASWAEQDRIVAQL' A
#
# COMPACT_ATOMS: atom_id res chain seq x y z
N MET A 1 12.75 -6.46 18.17
CA MET A 1 11.70 -5.75 17.39
C MET A 1 10.83 -4.96 18.35
N THR A 2 10.51 -3.70 18.02
CA THR A 2 9.62 -2.87 18.87
C THR A 2 8.19 -2.94 18.34
N VAL A 3 7.20 -2.68 19.20
CA VAL A 3 5.77 -2.63 18.82
C VAL A 3 5.54 -1.62 17.69
N LYS A 4 6.26 -0.50 17.70
CA LYS A 4 6.22 0.52 16.64
C LYS A 4 6.57 -0.05 15.26
N TYR A 5 7.65 -0.85 15.18
CA TYR A 5 8.09 -1.45 13.92
C TYR A 5 7.06 -2.44 13.38
N LEU A 6 6.45 -3.26 14.24
CA LEU A 6 5.38 -4.17 13.86
C LEU A 6 4.17 -3.40 13.30
N SER A 7 3.74 -2.33 13.95
CA SER A 7 2.61 -1.52 13.48
C SER A 7 2.90 -0.85 12.13
N GLU A 8 4.14 -0.43 11.88
CA GLU A 8 4.55 0.08 10.57
C GLU A 8 4.53 -1.01 9.49
N MET A 9 4.94 -2.23 9.81
CA MET A 9 4.89 -3.36 8.87
C MET A 9 3.46 -3.81 8.57
N LEU A 10 2.59 -3.85 9.58
CA LEU A 10 1.20 -4.27 9.43
C LEU A 10 0.42 -3.43 8.42
N ARG A 11 0.78 -2.15 8.24
CA ARG A 11 0.17 -1.27 7.22
C ARG A 11 0.36 -1.82 5.80
N PHE A 12 1.49 -2.47 5.53
CA PHE A 12 1.76 -3.08 4.23
C PHE A 12 1.04 -4.42 4.05
N ALA A 13 0.65 -5.11 5.13
CA ALA A 13 -0.04 -6.39 5.05
C ALA A 13 -1.46 -6.27 4.44
N PHE A 14 -2.03 -5.07 4.44
CA PHE A 14 -3.35 -4.82 3.87
C PHE A 14 -3.35 -4.49 2.37
N VAL A 15 -2.18 -4.32 1.75
CA VAL A 15 -2.04 -4.01 0.32
C VAL A 15 -2.69 -5.12 -0.52
N SER A 16 -3.53 -4.74 -1.50
CA SER A 16 -4.22 -5.72 -2.33
C SER A 16 -3.24 -6.60 -3.11
N PRO A 17 -3.53 -7.91 -3.30
CA PRO A 17 -2.66 -8.80 -4.06
C PRO A 17 -2.36 -8.31 -5.48
N LYS A 18 -3.32 -7.59 -6.08
CA LYS A 18 -3.15 -6.95 -7.40
C LYS A 18 -2.09 -5.84 -7.35
N LEU A 19 -2.15 -4.99 -6.34
CA LEU A 19 -1.19 -3.90 -6.17
C LEU A 19 0.22 -4.44 -5.85
N VAL A 20 0.32 -5.49 -5.02
CA VAL A 20 1.61 -6.16 -4.77
C VAL A 20 2.22 -6.67 -6.07
N ARG A 21 1.44 -7.34 -6.94
CA ARG A 21 1.92 -7.77 -8.26
C ARG A 21 2.37 -6.60 -9.13
N SER A 22 1.56 -5.55 -9.21
CA SER A 22 1.92 -4.33 -9.93
C SER A 22 3.24 -3.72 -9.45
N ILE A 23 3.51 -3.74 -8.14
CA ILE A 23 4.77 -3.26 -7.55
C ILE A 23 5.94 -4.15 -7.96
N LEU A 24 5.77 -5.47 -7.90
CA LEU A 24 6.81 -6.43 -8.28
C LEU A 24 7.14 -6.39 -9.77
N GLU A 25 6.16 -6.05 -10.60
CA GLU A 25 6.33 -5.85 -12.05
C GLU A 25 6.91 -4.47 -12.41
N GLY A 26 7.02 -3.55 -11.45
CA GLY A 26 7.47 -2.18 -11.71
C GLY A 26 6.39 -1.29 -12.35
N ASN A 27 5.14 -1.73 -12.35
CA ASN A 27 3.98 -1.06 -12.96
C ASN A 27 3.20 -0.18 -11.97
N GLN A 28 3.70 0.00 -10.73
CA GLN A 28 3.03 0.88 -9.77
C GLN A 28 3.06 2.35 -10.21
N PRO A 29 2.06 3.17 -9.82
CA PRO A 29 2.13 4.61 -10.01
C PRO A 29 3.41 5.20 -9.35
N PRO A 30 4.13 6.13 -10.00
CA PRO A 30 5.34 6.72 -9.43
C PRO A 30 5.14 7.41 -8.08
N ALA A 31 3.93 7.93 -7.83
CA ALA A 31 3.56 8.55 -6.56
C ALA A 31 3.34 7.53 -5.42
N LEU A 32 3.16 6.24 -5.75
CA LEU A 32 2.94 5.17 -4.78
C LEU A 32 4.26 4.73 -4.14
N THR A 33 4.70 5.49 -3.14
CA THR A 33 5.93 5.23 -2.37
C THR A 33 5.65 4.61 -1.00
N THR A 34 6.66 4.03 -0.37
CA THR A 34 6.62 3.61 1.05
C THR A 34 6.28 4.77 1.99
N ASN A 35 6.60 6.01 1.61
CA ASN A 35 6.20 7.20 2.38
C ASN A 35 4.70 7.46 2.25
N TRP A 36 4.18 7.42 1.01
CA TRP A 36 2.75 7.55 0.73
C TRP A 36 1.94 6.48 1.49
N LEU A 37 2.33 5.21 1.40
CA LEU A 37 1.68 4.09 2.10
C LEU A 37 1.70 4.20 3.63
N ARG A 38 2.69 4.91 4.21
CA ARG A 38 2.75 5.15 5.66
C ARG A 38 1.89 6.33 6.10
N ARG A 39 1.67 7.31 5.23
CA ARG A 39 0.88 8.52 5.51
C ARG A 39 -0.59 8.36 5.20
N HIS A 40 -0.93 7.51 4.23
CA HIS A 40 -2.29 7.23 3.84
C HIS A 40 -2.68 5.86 4.38
N ASP A 41 -3.59 5.85 5.35
CA ASP A 41 -4.22 4.61 5.82
C ASP A 41 -4.92 3.95 4.63
N LEU A 42 -4.38 2.82 4.17
CA LEU A 42 -5.02 2.04 3.11
C LEU A 42 -6.29 1.40 3.66
N PRO A 43 -7.45 1.61 3.02
CA PRO A 43 -8.69 0.97 3.44
C PRO A 43 -8.56 -0.55 3.30
N ALA A 44 -9.16 -1.31 4.21
CA ALA A 44 -9.16 -2.78 4.12
C ALA A 44 -9.87 -3.30 2.86
N SER A 45 -10.79 -2.49 2.28
CA SER A 45 -11.44 -2.78 1.00
C SER A 45 -10.46 -2.64 -0.16
N TRP A 46 -10.07 -3.76 -0.76
CA TRP A 46 -9.20 -3.75 -1.94
C TRP A 46 -9.82 -3.01 -3.14
N ALA A 47 -11.14 -3.05 -3.31
CA ALA A 47 -11.82 -2.29 -4.36
C ALA A 47 -11.67 -0.77 -4.15
N GLU A 48 -11.60 -0.33 -2.90
CA GLU A 48 -11.35 1.08 -2.56
C GLU A 48 -9.89 1.45 -2.74
N GLN A 49 -8.95 0.55 -2.39
CA GLN A 49 -7.52 0.73 -2.68
C GLN A 49 -7.28 0.94 -4.17
N ASP A 50 -7.89 0.09 -5.01
CA ASP A 50 -7.76 0.18 -6.46
C ASP A 50 -8.23 1.55 -6.99
N ARG A 51 -9.30 2.13 -6.42
CA ARG A 51 -9.79 3.47 -6.80
C ARG A 51 -8.82 4.56 -6.39
N ILE A 52 -8.27 4.49 -5.18
CA ILE A 52 -7.30 5.48 -4.68
C ILE A 52 -6.03 5.43 -5.53
N VAL A 53 -5.52 4.23 -5.80
CA VAL A 53 -4.28 4.03 -6.57
C VAL A 53 -4.44 4.48 -8.02
N ALA A 54 -5.62 4.29 -8.62
CA ALA A 54 -5.92 4.79 -9.95
C ALA A 54 -5.97 6.33 -10.05
N GLN A 55 -6.00 7.05 -8.93
CA GLN A 55 -5.99 8.51 -8.85
C GLN A 55 -4.60 9.08 -8.49
N LEU A 56 -3.58 8.22 -8.32
CA LEU A 56 -2.19 8.60 -8.05
C LEU A 56 -1.38 8.77 -9.34
#